data_AF-A0A0A3J1N4-F1
#
_entry.id   AF-A0A0A3J1N4-F1
#
_cell.length_a   1.000
_cell.length_b   1.000
_cell.length_c   1.000
_cell.angle_alpha   90.00
_cell.angle_beta   90.00
_cell.angle_gamma   90.00
#
_symmetry.space_group_name_H-M   'P 1'
#
loop_
_entity.id
_entity.type
_entity.pdbx_description
1 polymer ?
#
loop_
_entity_poly.entity_id
_entity_poly.type
_entity_poly.pdbx_seq_one_letter_code
_entity_poly.pdbx_strand_id
1 'polypeptide(L)'
;MTHGTAVNNTVRQIAGAIGTAVVITIFTAQSTSHAEILVEETPNATLEAIRTLASILGSSDAYYFMTILAIVALVFTLFVPSKG
;
A
#
# COMPACT_ATOMS: atom_id res chain seq x y z
N MET A 1 -12.38 -23.07 26.04
CA MET A 1 -11.26 -22.30 25.44
C MET A 1 -11.62 -21.94 24.00
N THR A 2 -12.53 -20.98 23.81
CA THR A 2 -13.10 -20.65 22.47
C THR A 2 -13.32 -19.14 22.26
N HIS A 3 -13.27 -18.31 23.31
CA HIS A 3 -13.45 -16.86 23.19
C HIS A 3 -12.17 -16.12 22.77
N GLY A 4 -11.01 -16.49 23.33
CA GLY A 4 -9.73 -15.85 22.99
C GLY A 4 -9.24 -16.13 21.56
N THR A 5 -9.54 -17.31 21.02
CA THR A 5 -9.19 -17.68 19.64
C THR A 5 -10.05 -16.95 18.61
N ALA A 6 -11.35 -16.75 18.90
CA ALA A 6 -12.24 -15.95 18.06
C ALA A 6 -11.79 -14.48 17.98
N VAL A 7 -11.44 -13.86 19.12
CA VAL A 7 -10.92 -12.49 19.16
C VAL A 7 -9.61 -12.36 18.38
N ASN A 8 -8.66 -13.30 18.54
CA ASN A 8 -7.41 -13.28 17.78
C ASN A 8 -7.61 -13.40 16.27
N ASN A 9 -8.62 -14.16 15.83
CA ASN A 9 -8.97 -14.27 14.42
C ASN A 9 -9.54 -12.95 13.87
N THR A 10 -10.41 -12.28 14.62
CA THR A 10 -10.94 -10.96 14.25
C THR A 10 -9.82 -9.91 14.16
N VAL A 11 -8.91 -9.88 15.12
CA VAL A 11 -7.75 -8.96 15.09
C VAL A 11 -6.90 -9.17 13.85
N ARG A 12 -6.63 -10.43 13.48
CA ARG A 12 -5.86 -10.76 12.28
C ARG A 12 -6.59 -10.35 10.99
N GLN A 13 -7.89 -10.55 10.92
CA GLN A 13 -8.71 -10.14 9.78
C GLN A 13 -8.73 -8.62 9.61
N ILE A 14 -8.95 -7.89 10.71
CA ILE A 14 -8.92 -6.42 10.71
C ILE A 14 -7.54 -5.90 10.30
N ALA A 15 -6.47 -6.46 10.86
CA ALA A 15 -5.10 -6.08 10.50
C ALA A 15 -4.81 -6.30 9.00
N GLY A 16 -5.27 -7.42 8.43
CA GLY A 16 -5.14 -7.69 6.99
C GLY A 16 -5.91 -6.69 6.13
N ALA A 17 -7.16 -6.39 6.50
CA ALA A 17 -8.01 -5.44 5.78
C ALA A 17 -7.46 -4.01 5.82
N ILE A 18 -6.92 -3.58 6.96
CA ILE A 18 -6.27 -2.27 7.09
C ILE A 18 -5.02 -2.21 6.20
N GLY A 19 -4.21 -3.27 6.19
CA GLY A 19 -3.01 -3.33 5.36
C GLY A 19 -3.30 -3.11 3.87
N THR A 20 -4.33 -3.78 3.33
CA THR A 20 -4.71 -3.60 1.91
C THR A 20 -5.33 -2.25 1.65
N ALA A 21 -6.16 -1.74 2.57
CA ALA A 21 -6.79 -0.42 2.43
C ALA A 21 -5.76 0.71 2.34
N VAL A 22 -4.69 0.63 3.13
CA VAL A 22 -3.59 1.60 3.08
C VAL A 22 -2.90 1.58 1.71
N VAL A 23 -2.58 0.39 1.18
CA VAL A 23 -1.95 0.27 -0.16
C VAL A 23 -2.84 0.85 -1.25
N ILE A 24 -4.12 0.50 -1.25
CA ILE A 24 -5.09 0.99 -2.25
C ILE A 24 -5.22 2.51 -2.17
N THR A 25 -5.24 3.06 -0.95
CA THR A 25 -5.35 4.52 -0.72
C THR A 25 -4.13 5.25 -1.30
N ILE A 26 -2.92 4.77 -1.01
CA ILE A 26 -1.68 5.38 -1.52
C ILE A 26 -1.61 5.26 -3.03
N PHE A 27 -1.86 4.07 -3.57
CA PHE A 27 -1.91 3.85 -5.01
C PHE A 27 -2.89 4.83 -5.69
N THR A 28 -4.09 4.99 -5.14
CA THR A 28 -5.12 5.88 -5.69
C THR A 28 -4.66 7.33 -5.63
N ALA A 29 -4.21 7.80 -4.47
CA ALA A 29 -3.76 9.18 -4.28
C ALA A 29 -2.59 9.54 -5.22
N GLN A 30 -1.59 8.65 -5.32
CA GLN A 30 -0.44 8.87 -6.18
C GLN A 30 -0.81 8.78 -7.66
N SER A 31 -1.64 7.82 -8.05
CA SER A 31 -2.10 7.72 -9.45
C SER A 31 -2.91 8.95 -9.86
N THR A 32 -3.75 9.49 -8.98
CA THR A 32 -4.47 10.75 -9.25
C THR A 32 -3.51 11.92 -9.42
N SER A 33 -2.55 12.08 -8.49
CA SER A 33 -1.54 13.14 -8.55
C SER A 33 -0.70 13.08 -9.83
N HIS A 34 -0.19 11.89 -10.18
CA HIS A 34 0.58 11.70 -11.42
C HIS A 34 -0.26 11.91 -12.67
N ALA A 35 -1.55 11.54 -12.66
CA ALA A 35 -2.43 11.81 -13.79
C ALA A 35 -2.62 13.33 -14.02
N GLU A 36 -2.77 14.12 -12.96
CA GLU A 36 -2.89 15.58 -13.06
C GLU A 36 -1.63 16.19 -13.67
N ILE A 37 -0.45 15.81 -13.18
CA ILE A 37 0.85 16.28 -13.70
C ILE A 37 1.03 15.88 -15.18
N LEU A 38 0.71 14.64 -15.54
CA LEU A 38 0.89 14.14 -16.91
C LEU A 38 -0.04 14.82 -17.93
N VAL A 39 -1.24 15.24 -17.51
CA VAL A 39 -2.15 16.04 -18.35
C VAL A 39 -1.54 17.40 -18.67
N GLU A 40 -0.89 18.02 -17.69
CA GLU A 40 -0.25 19.33 -17.87
C GLU A 40 1.03 19.22 -18.71
N GLU A 41 1.88 18.23 -18.44
CA GLU A 41 3.17 18.06 -19.11
C GLU A 41 3.07 17.47 -20.53
N THR A 42 2.02 16.68 -20.80
CA THR A 42 1.88 15.97 -22.08
C THR A 42 0.52 16.27 -22.74
N PRO A 43 0.29 17.50 -23.23
CA PRO A 43 -1.03 17.96 -23.70
C PRO A 43 -1.56 17.20 -24.93
N ASN A 44 -0.69 16.51 -25.67
CA ASN A 44 -1.06 15.72 -26.86
C ASN A 44 -1.15 14.20 -26.57
N ALA A 45 -0.93 13.76 -25.32
CA ALA A 45 -1.06 12.36 -24.97
C ALA A 45 -2.52 11.91 -24.98
N THR A 46 -2.75 10.64 -25.34
CA THR A 46 -4.08 10.05 -25.22
C THR A 46 -4.43 9.84 -23.75
N LEU A 47 -5.72 9.92 -23.42
CA LEU A 47 -6.21 9.64 -22.07
C LEU A 47 -5.80 8.23 -21.58
N GLU A 48 -5.75 7.26 -22.49
CA GLU A 48 -5.32 5.89 -22.19
C GLU A 48 -3.83 5.82 -21.81
N ALA A 49 -2.96 6.56 -22.52
CA ALA A 49 -1.55 6.64 -22.19
C ALA A 49 -1.33 7.29 -20.82
N ILE A 50 -2.04 8.38 -20.53
CA ILE A 50 -1.98 9.07 -19.24
C ILE A 50 -2.41 8.13 -18.11
N ARG A 51 -3.55 7.43 -18.25
CA ARG A 51 -4.04 6.47 -17.25
C ARG A 51 -3.03 5.34 -17.00
N THR A 52 -2.43 4.82 -18.06
CA THR A 52 -1.46 3.74 -17.97
C THR A 52 -0.21 4.20 -17.22
N LEU A 53 0.36 5.34 -17.61
CA LEU A 53 1.55 5.90 -16.96
C LEU A 53 1.26 6.26 -15.50
N ALA A 54 0.17 6.97 -15.23
CA ALA A 54 -0.24 7.32 -13.87
C ALA A 54 -0.39 6.10 -12.96
N SER A 55 -0.97 5.01 -13.47
CA SER A 55 -1.11 3.75 -12.72
C SER A 55 0.26 3.09 -12.46
N ILE A 56 1.19 3.16 -13.41
CA ILE A 56 2.56 2.64 -13.22
C ILE A 56 3.28 3.45 -12.14
N LEU A 57 3.27 4.78 -12.22
CA LEU A 57 3.93 5.64 -11.24
C LEU A 57 3.29 5.50 -9.85
N GLY A 58 1.95 5.51 -9.77
CA GLY A 58 1.24 5.30 -8.51
C GLY A 58 1.49 3.93 -7.88
N SER A 59 1.63 2.88 -8.70
CA SER A 59 2.02 1.55 -8.21
C SER A 59 3.45 1.54 -7.67
N SER A 60 4.37 2.20 -8.39
CA SER A 60 5.78 2.33 -7.98
C SER A 60 5.87 2.98 -6.60
N ASP A 61 5.19 4.12 -6.41
CA ASP A 61 5.19 4.85 -5.13
C ASP A 61 4.59 4.00 -4.00
N ALA A 62 3.50 3.28 -4.28
CA ALA A 62 2.91 2.36 -3.32
C ALA A 62 3.87 1.23 -2.93
N TYR A 63 4.63 0.66 -3.88
CA TYR A 63 5.64 -0.37 -3.59
C TYR A 63 6.81 0.17 -2.78
N TYR A 64 7.27 1.40 -3.04
CA TYR A 64 8.29 2.05 -2.23
C TYR A 64 7.83 2.20 -0.78
N PHE A 65 6.61 2.71 -0.57
CA PHE A 65 6.04 2.81 0.78
C PHE A 65 5.93 1.45 1.47
N MET A 66 5.45 0.42 0.74
CA MET A 66 5.34 -0.93 1.28
C MET A 66 6.67 -1.56 1.62
N THR A 67 7.71 -1.25 0.86
CA THR A 67 9.08 -1.73 1.14
C THR A 67 9.61 -1.09 2.42
N ILE A 68 9.38 0.21 2.64
CA ILE A 68 9.73 0.89 3.90
C ILE A 68 8.98 0.25 5.07
N LEU A 69 7.68 0.03 4.94
CA LEU A 69 6.88 -0.66 5.96
C LEU A 69 7.38 -2.08 6.23
N ALA A 70 7.76 -2.83 5.20
CA ALA A 70 8.31 -4.17 5.34
C ALA A 70 9.65 -4.16 6.07
N ILE A 71 10.53 -3.19 5.79
CA ILE A 71 11.80 -3.01 6.51
C ILE A 71 11.53 -2.70 7.99
N VAL A 72 10.60 -1.80 8.29
CA VAL A 72 10.21 -1.47 9.67
C VAL A 72 9.65 -2.70 10.40
N ALA A 73 8.76 -3.45 9.74
CA ALA A 73 8.20 -4.69 10.28
C ALA A 73 9.28 -5.76 10.49
N LEU A 74 10.25 -5.87 9.59
CA LEU A 74 11.39 -6.78 9.71
C LEU A 74 12.25 -6.41 10.91
N VAL A 75 12.58 -5.12 11.09
CA VAL A 75 13.32 -4.62 12.25
C VAL A 75 12.58 -5.00 13.53
N PHE A 76 11.28 -4.70 13.65
CA PHE A 76 10.51 -5.12 14.81
C PHE A 76 10.53 -6.64 15.02
N THR A 77 10.39 -7.42 13.94
CA THR A 77 10.43 -8.88 14.01
C THR A 77 11.76 -9.40 14.54
N LEU A 78 12.89 -8.78 14.17
CA LEU A 78 14.24 -9.17 14.65
C LEU A 78 14.48 -8.82 16.13
N PHE A 79 13.84 -7.77 16.65
CA PHE A 79 14.02 -7.30 18.03
C PHE A 79 12.94 -7.79 19.01
N VAL A 80 11.86 -8.41 18.55
CA VAL A 80 10.89 -9.07 19.44
C VAL A 80 11.59 -10.28 20.09
N PRO A 81 11.76 -10.30 21.42
CA PRO A 81 12.43 -11.42 22.07
C PRO A 81 11.58 -12.67 21.90
N SER A 82 12.16 -13.72 21.30
CA SER A 82 11.52 -15.03 21.28
C SER A 82 11.44 -15.56 22.72
N LYS A 83 10.31 -15.38 23.38
CA LYS A 83 9.98 -16.21 24.54
C LYS A 83 9.67 -17.60 23.99
N GLY A 84 10.69 -18.47 24.04
CA GLY A 84 10.51 -19.92 23.94
C GLY A 84 9.73 -20.47 25.11
#